data_AF-A0A534KN86-F1
#
_entry.id   AF-A0A534KN86-F1
#
_cell.length_a   1.000
_cell.length_b   1.000
_cell.length_c   1.000
_cell.angle_alpha   90.00
_cell.angle_beta   90.00
_cell.angle_gamma   90.00
#
_symmetry.space_group_name_H-M   'P 1'
#
loop_
_entity.id
_entity.type
_entity.pdbx_description
1 polymer ?
#
loop_
_entity_poly.entity_id
_entity_poly.type
_entity_poly.pdbx_seq_one_letter_code
_entity_poly.pdbx_strand_id
1 'polypeptide(L)'
;MPAKRRSFVAVVKAAEGSLRAARVKHVFVGALAVAAFGVPRTTSDVDVIVDYREEDAPRLAESFRRRKFQASAEDLRDARAEGALCPVHDTLSAFRVDIAPATRPRAKDAIRHSVTVRWRGSSFPIADPEHTIVMKLVYGSEQDVEDALGIYVRQRKRLALGRMRQFAKRQGVLAKLQDLERKAAESKDGARRTLEGEIARARTQIRAGKTVSLEQLRREDD
;
A
#
# COMPACT_ATOMS: atom_id res chain seq x y z
N MET A 1 -4.38 1.18 -35.91
CA MET A 1 -4.69 0.61 -34.58
C MET A 1 -4.29 1.62 -33.52
N PRO A 2 -5.15 2.00 -32.56
CA PRO A 2 -4.73 2.86 -31.47
C PRO A 2 -3.60 2.18 -30.68
N ALA A 3 -2.59 2.94 -30.26
CA ALA A 3 -1.50 2.40 -29.45
C ALA A 3 -2.08 1.74 -28.19
N LYS A 4 -1.64 0.52 -27.88
CA LYS A 4 -2.12 -0.22 -26.69
C LYS A 4 -1.83 0.61 -25.44
N ARG A 5 -2.88 0.96 -24.69
CA ARG A 5 -2.75 1.71 -23.43
C ARG A 5 -1.83 0.97 -22.45
N ARG A 6 -0.98 1.71 -21.73
CA ARG A 6 -0.07 1.16 -20.73
C ARG A 6 -0.89 0.62 -19.55
N SER A 7 -0.61 -0.60 -19.10
CA SER A 7 -1.24 -1.18 -17.92
C SER A 7 -0.64 -0.59 -16.63
N PHE A 8 -1.34 -0.71 -15.50
CA PHE A 8 -0.84 -0.26 -14.19
C PHE A 8 0.54 -0.84 -13.86
N VAL A 9 0.72 -2.15 -14.08
CA VAL A 9 2.01 -2.84 -13.91
C VAL A 9 3.12 -2.17 -14.73
N ALA A 10 2.83 -1.83 -15.98
CA ALA A 10 3.79 -1.21 -16.87
C ALA A 10 4.11 0.24 -16.46
N VAL A 11 3.14 0.96 -15.87
CA VAL A 11 3.37 2.28 -15.27
C VAL A 11 4.29 2.19 -14.05
N VAL A 12 4.03 1.27 -13.11
CA VAL A 12 4.89 1.06 -11.93
C VAL A 12 6.32 0.69 -12.35
N LYS A 13 6.49 -0.22 -13.32
CA LYS A 13 7.81 -0.58 -13.87
C LYS A 13 8.50 0.60 -14.55
N ALA A 14 7.75 1.43 -15.27
CA ALA A 14 8.31 2.62 -15.91
C ALA A 14 8.75 3.66 -14.87
N ALA A 15 7.95 3.89 -13.83
CA ALA A 15 8.29 4.78 -12.72
C ALA A 15 9.57 4.31 -11.99
N GLU A 16 9.65 3.04 -11.60
CA GLU A 16 10.87 2.43 -11.02
C GLU A 16 12.09 2.65 -11.93
N GLY A 17 11.91 2.42 -13.23
CA GLY A 17 12.96 2.63 -14.22
C GLY A 17 13.40 4.09 -14.38
N SER A 18 12.49 5.06 -14.20
CA SER A 18 12.83 6.50 -14.17
C SER A 18 13.66 6.82 -12.93
N LEU A 19 13.18 6.39 -11.76
CA LEU A 19 13.78 6.68 -10.47
C LEU A 19 15.20 6.09 -10.35
N ARG A 20 15.39 4.85 -10.82
CA ARG A 20 16.74 4.25 -10.91
C ARG A 20 17.67 4.99 -11.85
N ALA A 21 17.19 5.39 -13.04
CA ALA A 21 18.00 6.12 -14.00
C ALA A 21 18.41 7.50 -13.47
N ALA A 22 17.53 8.15 -12.68
CA ALA A 22 17.81 9.41 -12.00
C ALA A 22 18.70 9.25 -10.75
N ARG A 23 19.03 8.01 -10.34
CA ARG A 23 19.88 7.69 -9.18
C ARG A 23 19.39 8.31 -7.87
N VAL A 24 18.07 8.36 -7.69
CA VAL A 24 17.43 8.86 -6.47
C VAL A 24 16.97 7.71 -5.58
N LYS A 25 17.12 7.87 -4.27
CA LYS A 25 16.54 6.92 -3.31
C LYS A 25 15.04 7.14 -3.28
N HIS A 26 14.27 6.05 -3.26
CA HIS A 26 12.83 6.13 -3.33
C HIS A 26 12.19 4.90 -2.68
N VAL A 27 10.90 5.02 -2.37
CA VAL A 27 10.09 3.93 -1.84
C VAL A 27 8.64 4.11 -2.31
N PHE A 28 8.04 3.06 -2.84
CA PHE A 28 6.61 3.06 -3.15
C PHE A 28 5.77 2.88 -1.89
N VAL A 29 4.68 3.63 -1.84
CA VAL A 29 3.75 3.66 -0.69
C VAL A 29 2.31 3.45 -1.18
N GLY A 30 1.34 3.89 -0.38
CA GLY A 30 -0.06 3.95 -0.79
C GLY A 30 -0.63 2.59 -1.21
N ALA A 31 -1.42 2.59 -2.28
CA ALA A 31 -2.13 1.39 -2.73
C ALA A 31 -1.19 0.24 -3.14
N LEU A 32 0.05 0.52 -3.57
CA LEU A 32 1.01 -0.54 -3.89
C LEU A 32 1.51 -1.27 -2.64
N ALA A 33 1.72 -0.55 -1.53
CA ALA A 33 2.04 -1.17 -0.24
C ALA A 33 0.86 -1.99 0.31
N VAL A 34 -0.36 -1.49 0.14
CA VAL A 34 -1.58 -2.22 0.50
C VAL A 34 -1.71 -3.49 -0.35
N ALA A 35 -1.43 -3.44 -1.65
CA ALA A 35 -1.46 -4.63 -2.50
C ALA A 35 -0.38 -5.67 -2.11
N ALA A 36 0.77 -5.21 -1.61
CA ALA A 36 1.85 -6.09 -1.18
C ALA A 36 1.58 -6.80 0.16
N PHE A 37 0.91 -6.13 1.10
CA PHE A 37 0.82 -6.61 2.49
C PHE A 37 -0.60 -6.77 3.03
N GLY A 38 -1.58 -6.10 2.43
CA GLY A 38 -2.98 -6.06 2.83
C GLY A 38 -3.90 -6.66 1.77
N VAL A 39 -5.10 -6.10 1.64
CA VAL A 39 -6.11 -6.50 0.65
C VAL A 39 -5.97 -5.58 -0.57
N PRO A 40 -5.59 -6.08 -1.76
CA PRO A 40 -5.49 -5.24 -2.95
C PRO A 40 -6.83 -4.59 -3.30
N ARG A 41 -6.78 -3.33 -3.72
CA ARG A 41 -7.93 -2.56 -4.23
C ARG A 41 -7.54 -1.80 -5.49
N THR A 42 -8.53 -1.33 -6.23
CA THR A 42 -8.31 -0.52 -7.43
C THR A 42 -7.66 0.83 -7.06
N THR A 43 -6.71 1.27 -7.88
CA THR A 43 -6.12 2.61 -7.80
C THR A 43 -5.83 3.16 -9.21
N SER A 44 -5.80 4.49 -9.34
CA SER A 44 -5.42 5.22 -10.55
C SER A 44 -4.06 5.92 -10.43
N ASP A 45 -3.42 5.85 -9.27
CA ASP A 45 -2.13 6.47 -9.00
C ASP A 45 -1.09 5.47 -8.45
N VAL A 46 0.17 5.87 -8.61
CA VAL A 46 1.34 5.19 -8.04
C VAL A 46 2.04 6.18 -7.11
N ASP A 47 1.85 6.00 -5.81
CA ASP A 47 2.50 6.86 -4.81
C ASP A 47 3.95 6.47 -4.58
N VAL A 48 4.86 7.44 -4.63
CA VAL A 48 6.28 7.22 -4.36
C VAL A 48 6.88 8.36 -3.57
N ILE A 49 7.60 8.03 -2.49
CA ILE A 49 8.43 8.98 -1.77
C ILE A 49 9.83 8.97 -2.39
N VAL A 50 10.38 10.14 -2.68
CA VAL A 50 11.67 10.29 -3.38
C VAL A 50 12.57 11.26 -2.60
N ASP A 51 13.79 10.81 -2.29
CA ASP A 51 14.85 11.63 -1.71
C ASP A 51 15.75 12.16 -2.83
N TYR A 52 15.47 13.39 -3.24
CA TYR A 52 16.20 14.13 -4.26
C TYR A 52 16.48 15.55 -3.78
N ARG A 53 17.55 16.15 -4.31
CA ARG A 53 17.88 17.56 -4.09
C ARG A 53 17.36 18.41 -5.24
N GLU A 54 17.31 19.71 -5.06
CA GLU A 54 16.77 20.63 -6.08
C GLU A 54 17.54 20.53 -7.41
N GLU A 55 18.86 20.35 -7.31
CA GLU A 55 19.77 20.12 -8.43
C GLU A 55 19.52 18.79 -9.18
N ASP A 56 18.86 17.81 -8.55
CA ASP A 56 18.53 16.54 -9.17
C ASP A 56 17.22 16.62 -9.99
N ALA A 57 16.40 17.68 -9.82
CA ALA A 57 15.09 17.82 -10.46
C ALA A 57 15.14 17.76 -12.00
N PRO A 58 16.08 18.42 -12.71
CA PRO A 58 16.19 18.30 -14.16
C PRO A 58 16.43 16.85 -14.63
N ARG A 59 17.34 16.13 -13.97
CA ARG A 59 17.66 14.72 -14.28
C ARG A 59 16.47 13.81 -14.01
N LEU A 60 15.78 14.04 -12.90
CA LEU A 60 14.58 13.31 -12.54
C LEU A 60 13.47 13.52 -13.58
N ALA A 61 13.13 14.77 -13.90
CA ALA A 61 12.13 15.09 -14.92
C ALA A 61 12.47 14.47 -16.28
N GLU A 62 13.73 14.57 -16.72
CA GLU A 62 14.16 13.98 -17.98
C GLU A 62 14.01 12.45 -18.00
N SER A 63 14.35 11.77 -16.91
CA SER A 63 14.20 10.31 -16.79
C SER A 63 12.74 9.85 -16.96
N PHE A 64 11.79 10.63 -16.40
CA PHE A 64 10.36 10.40 -16.55
C PHE A 64 9.88 10.72 -17.97
N ARG A 65 10.29 11.84 -18.56
CA ARG A 65 9.94 12.20 -19.96
C ARG A 65 10.40 11.14 -20.96
N ARG A 66 11.61 10.60 -20.81
CA ARG A 66 12.13 9.49 -21.65
C ARG A 66 11.24 8.25 -21.62
N ARG A 67 10.47 8.07 -20.55
CA ARG A 67 9.52 6.97 -20.36
C ARG A 67 8.06 7.36 -20.61
N LYS A 68 7.82 8.48 -21.30
CA LYS A 68 6.50 8.97 -21.72
C LYS A 68 5.61 9.41 -20.54
N PHE A 69 6.22 10.06 -19.56
CA PHE A 69 5.50 10.80 -18.52
C PHE A 69 5.62 12.31 -18.75
N GLN A 70 4.60 13.06 -18.34
CA GLN A 70 4.61 14.53 -18.31
C GLN A 70 5.27 14.96 -16.99
N ALA A 71 6.54 15.35 -17.07
CA ALA A 71 7.33 15.77 -15.91
C ALA A 71 8.07 17.08 -16.18
N SER A 72 7.87 18.05 -15.29
CA SER A 72 8.53 19.35 -15.25
C SER A 72 9.62 19.36 -14.19
N ALA A 73 10.73 20.01 -14.48
CA ALA A 73 11.77 20.23 -13.45
C ALA A 73 11.33 21.30 -12.45
N GLU A 74 10.53 22.28 -12.89
CA GLU A 74 10.00 23.37 -12.05
C GLU A 74 9.03 22.81 -11.01
N ASP A 75 8.01 22.05 -11.44
CA ASP A 75 7.04 21.42 -10.54
C ASP A 75 7.72 20.52 -9.49
N LEU A 76 8.81 19.83 -9.87
CA LEU A 76 9.59 19.02 -8.93
C LEU A 76 10.37 19.88 -7.92
N ARG A 77 10.85 21.06 -8.30
CA ARG A 77 11.49 21.99 -7.35
C ARG A 77 10.46 22.59 -6.41
N ASP A 78 9.32 23.04 -6.94
CA ASP A 78 8.24 23.64 -6.16
C ASP A 78 7.68 22.64 -5.15
N ALA A 79 7.34 21.42 -5.60
CA ALA A 79 6.87 20.37 -4.71
C ALA A 79 7.89 20.06 -3.60
N ARG A 80 9.19 20.12 -3.89
CA ARG A 80 10.23 19.92 -2.88
C ARG A 80 10.31 21.09 -1.91
N ALA A 81 10.28 22.33 -2.39
CA ALA A 81 10.32 23.53 -1.57
C ALA A 81 9.13 23.57 -0.60
N GLU A 82 7.96 23.19 -1.08
CA GLU A 82 6.70 23.19 -0.32
C GLU A 82 6.49 21.92 0.51
N GLY A 83 7.22 20.83 0.19
CA GLY A 83 6.96 19.51 0.74
C GLY A 83 5.58 18.97 0.35
N ALA A 84 5.14 19.30 -0.87
CA ALA A 84 3.87 18.92 -1.49
C ALA A 84 4.05 17.75 -2.46
N LEU A 85 2.95 17.22 -2.98
CA LEU A 85 2.96 16.16 -4.00
C LEU A 85 3.19 16.78 -5.39
N CYS A 86 3.98 16.11 -6.22
CA CYS A 86 4.14 16.41 -7.65
C CYS A 86 3.50 15.28 -8.48
N PRO A 87 2.29 15.47 -9.02
CA PRO A 87 1.67 14.51 -9.92
C PRO A 87 2.38 14.47 -11.27
N VAL A 88 2.76 13.27 -11.72
CA VAL A 88 3.42 13.03 -13.01
C VAL A 88 2.57 12.08 -13.83
N HIS A 89 1.89 12.61 -14.85
CA HIS A 89 0.93 11.86 -15.65
C HIS A 89 1.58 10.98 -16.71
N ASP A 90 1.11 9.74 -16.86
CA ASP A 90 1.53 8.85 -17.94
C ASP A 90 0.81 9.22 -19.24
N THR A 91 1.55 9.51 -20.32
CA THR A 91 0.92 9.91 -21.60
C THR A 91 0.31 8.74 -22.37
N LEU A 92 0.42 7.51 -21.87
CA LEU A 92 -0.01 6.28 -22.54
C LEU A 92 -1.17 5.59 -21.82
N SER A 93 -1.70 6.18 -20.74
CA SER A 93 -2.77 5.63 -19.93
C SER A 93 -3.48 6.74 -19.14
N ALA A 94 -4.43 6.38 -18.28
CA ALA A 94 -5.07 7.32 -17.36
C ALA A 94 -4.37 7.35 -15.98
N PHE A 95 -3.26 6.63 -15.83
CA PHE A 95 -2.55 6.54 -14.55
C PHE A 95 -1.60 7.72 -14.36
N ARG A 96 -1.29 8.02 -13.11
CA ARG A 96 -0.25 8.99 -12.74
C ARG A 96 0.68 8.41 -11.67
N VAL A 97 1.83 9.04 -11.52
CA VAL A 97 2.79 8.77 -10.44
C VAL A 97 2.80 10.00 -9.54
N ASP A 98 2.42 9.85 -8.28
CA ASP A 98 2.41 10.95 -7.32
C ASP A 98 3.74 10.94 -6.56
N ILE A 99 4.62 11.89 -6.89
CA ILE A 99 5.96 11.99 -6.30
C ILE A 99 5.88 12.86 -5.05
N ALA A 100 6.19 12.28 -3.89
CA ALA A 100 6.31 12.96 -2.62
C ALA A 100 7.79 13.19 -2.26
N PRO A 101 8.27 14.43 -2.14
CA PRO A 101 9.65 14.69 -1.75
C PRO A 101 9.92 14.29 -0.29
N ALA A 102 11.06 13.65 -0.03
CA ALA A 102 11.44 13.18 1.30
C ALA A 102 11.94 14.30 2.24
N THR A 103 11.17 15.38 2.39
CA THR A 103 11.54 16.55 3.18
C THR A 103 11.28 16.40 4.68
N ARG A 104 10.31 15.54 5.05
CA ARG A 104 9.92 15.30 6.45
C ARG A 104 10.58 14.03 7.03
N PRO A 105 10.85 13.96 8.35
CA PRO A 105 11.47 12.78 8.97
C PRO A 105 10.75 11.46 8.68
N ARG A 106 9.41 11.45 8.75
CA ARG A 106 8.58 10.27 8.45
C ARG A 106 8.74 9.74 7.01
N ALA A 107 9.06 10.62 6.05
CA ALA A 107 9.29 10.25 4.66
C ALA A 107 10.67 9.60 4.47
N LYS A 108 11.69 10.14 5.15
CA LYS A 108 13.02 9.52 5.20
C LYS A 108 13.00 8.16 5.91
N ASP A 109 12.20 8.03 6.96
CA ASP A 109 11.98 6.76 7.66
C ASP A 109 11.35 5.70 6.74
N ALA A 110 10.41 6.09 5.86
CA ALA A 110 9.82 5.19 4.86
C ALA A 110 10.88 4.57 3.94
N ILE A 111 11.82 5.40 3.46
CA ILE A 111 12.92 4.95 2.60
C ILE A 111 13.85 4.01 3.37
N ARG A 112 14.23 4.39 4.60
CA ARG A 112 15.16 3.64 5.46
C ARG A 112 14.64 2.25 5.81
N HIS A 113 13.33 2.13 6.03
CA HIS A 113 12.69 0.88 6.44
C HIS A 113 11.99 0.16 5.28
N SER A 114 12.24 0.56 4.04
CA SER A 114 11.67 -0.11 2.87
C SER A 114 12.10 -1.58 2.79
N VAL A 115 11.21 -2.40 2.27
CA VAL A 115 11.45 -3.81 1.96
C VAL A 115 11.38 -4.00 0.45
N THR A 116 12.25 -4.88 -0.08
CA THR A 116 12.24 -5.18 -1.51
C THR A 116 11.18 -6.24 -1.81
N VAL A 117 10.18 -5.89 -2.63
CA VAL A 117 9.11 -6.81 -3.05
C VAL A 117 9.30 -7.19 -4.51
N ARG A 118 9.32 -8.49 -4.81
CA ARG A 118 9.40 -9.01 -6.17
C ARG A 118 7.99 -9.17 -6.74
N TRP A 119 7.70 -8.50 -7.84
CA TRP A 119 6.40 -8.57 -8.52
C TRP A 119 6.57 -8.57 -10.04
N ARG A 120 5.97 -9.56 -10.71
CA ARG A 120 5.99 -9.75 -12.18
C ARG A 120 7.39 -9.59 -12.81
N GLY A 121 8.41 -10.19 -12.17
CA GLY A 121 9.79 -10.18 -12.68
C GLY A 121 10.57 -8.88 -12.42
N SER A 122 10.03 -7.95 -11.64
CA SER A 122 10.72 -6.72 -11.22
C SER A 122 10.75 -6.63 -9.69
N SER A 123 11.70 -5.88 -9.15
CA SER A 123 11.86 -5.66 -7.71
C SER A 123 11.61 -4.20 -7.39
N PHE A 124 10.79 -3.95 -6.37
CA PHE A 124 10.37 -2.60 -5.99
C PHE A 124 10.69 -2.37 -4.51
N PRO A 125 11.27 -1.22 -4.14
CA PRO A 125 11.33 -0.80 -2.73
C PRO A 125 9.94 -0.36 -2.30
N ILE A 126 9.32 -1.06 -1.36
CA ILE A 126 7.98 -0.75 -0.83
C ILE A 126 8.10 -0.45 0.67
N ALA A 127 7.37 0.53 1.17
CA ALA A 127 7.35 0.81 2.61
C ALA A 127 6.89 -0.42 3.39
N ASP A 128 7.54 -0.73 4.50
CA ASP A 128 7.20 -1.92 5.27
C ASP A 128 5.77 -1.85 5.87
N PRO A 129 5.20 -3.00 6.26
CA PRO A 129 3.85 -3.05 6.80
C PRO A 129 3.64 -2.13 8.00
N GLU A 130 4.60 -2.05 8.92
CA GLU A 130 4.50 -1.25 10.14
C GLU A 130 4.47 0.25 9.86
N HIS A 131 5.34 0.74 8.98
CA HIS A 131 5.32 2.13 8.55
C HIS A 131 4.01 2.45 7.82
N THR A 132 3.58 1.56 6.93
CA THR A 132 2.34 1.72 6.15
C THR A 132 1.11 1.79 7.06
N ILE A 133 0.95 0.87 8.02
CA ILE A 133 -0.15 0.89 9.00
C ILE A 133 -0.18 2.22 9.75
N VAL A 134 0.96 2.65 10.31
CA VAL A 134 1.01 3.88 11.11
C VAL A 134 0.68 5.11 10.26
N MET A 135 1.23 5.21 9.06
CA MET A 135 0.95 6.35 8.18
C MET A 135 -0.50 6.38 7.72
N LYS A 136 -1.12 5.22 7.46
CA LYS A 136 -2.55 5.12 7.18
C LYS A 136 -3.40 5.66 8.34
N LEU A 137 -3.04 5.37 9.59
CA LEU A 137 -3.73 5.93 10.76
C LEU A 137 -3.48 7.44 10.96
N VAL A 138 -2.34 7.96 10.49
CA VAL A 138 -2.07 9.41 10.47
C VAL A 138 -3.00 10.11 9.49
N TYR A 139 -3.17 9.59 8.27
CA TYR A 139 -4.09 10.17 7.28
C TYR A 139 -5.55 9.97 7.68
N GLY A 140 -5.92 8.76 8.08
CA GLY A 140 -7.13 8.47 8.84
C GLY A 140 -8.45 8.54 8.07
N SER A 141 -8.44 8.52 6.73
CA SER A 141 -9.68 8.30 5.99
C SER A 141 -10.26 6.91 6.29
N GLU A 142 -11.54 6.69 5.99
CA GLU A 142 -12.19 5.39 6.16
C GLU A 142 -11.42 4.28 5.42
N GLN A 143 -11.09 4.52 4.14
CA GLN A 143 -10.26 3.62 3.34
C GLN A 143 -8.87 3.39 3.96
N ASP A 144 -8.27 4.41 4.58
CA ASP A 144 -6.96 4.24 5.23
C ASP A 144 -7.05 3.33 6.45
N VAL A 145 -8.12 3.45 7.25
CA VAL A 145 -8.35 2.60 8.40
C VAL A 145 -8.59 1.15 7.97
N GLU A 146 -9.36 0.93 6.90
CA GLU A 146 -9.55 -0.39 6.30
C GLU A 146 -8.24 -0.99 5.75
N ASP A 147 -7.47 -0.20 4.99
CA ASP A 147 -6.17 -0.59 4.46
C ASP A 147 -5.23 -1.02 5.61
N ALA A 148 -5.17 -0.21 6.68
CA ALA A 148 -4.35 -0.49 7.86
C ALA A 148 -4.80 -1.78 8.57
N LEU A 149 -6.11 -1.99 8.74
CA LEU A 149 -6.66 -3.19 9.38
C LEU A 149 -6.36 -4.44 8.54
N GLY A 150 -6.54 -4.36 7.23
CA GLY A 150 -6.24 -5.44 6.29
C GLY A 150 -4.76 -5.85 6.31
N ILE A 151 -3.85 -4.87 6.32
CA ILE A 151 -2.41 -5.13 6.47
C ILE A 151 -2.13 -5.75 7.84
N TYR A 152 -2.68 -5.20 8.93
CA TYR A 152 -2.44 -5.70 10.28
C TYR A 152 -2.86 -7.16 10.44
N VAL A 153 -4.06 -7.51 9.99
CA VAL A 153 -4.58 -8.88 10.08
C VAL A 153 -3.73 -9.86 9.26
N ARG A 154 -3.38 -9.51 8.02
CA ARG A 154 -2.60 -10.39 7.13
C ARG A 154 -1.15 -10.54 7.58
N GLN A 155 -0.56 -9.49 8.13
CA GLN A 155 0.85 -9.48 8.56
C GLN A 155 1.04 -9.77 10.04
N ARG A 156 -0.01 -10.01 10.83
CA ARG A 156 0.02 -10.11 12.30
C ARG A 156 1.21 -10.88 12.88
N LYS A 157 1.58 -12.03 12.29
CA LYS A 157 2.66 -12.90 12.78
C LYS A 157 4.07 -12.39 12.44
N ARG A 158 4.19 -11.44 11.52
CA ARG A 158 5.45 -10.90 10.97
C ARG A 158 5.70 -9.46 11.42
N LEU A 159 4.69 -8.77 11.95
CA LEU A 159 4.83 -7.39 12.42
C LEU A 159 5.76 -7.30 13.63
N ALA A 160 6.74 -6.40 13.55
CA ALA A 160 7.53 -5.95 14.68
C ALA A 160 6.71 -4.97 15.55
N LEU A 161 5.78 -5.51 16.35
CA LEU A 161 4.82 -4.72 17.13
C LEU A 161 5.47 -3.65 18.02
N GLY A 162 6.60 -3.96 18.67
CA GLY A 162 7.32 -2.99 19.52
C GLY A 162 7.78 -1.76 18.73
N ARG A 163 8.39 -1.98 17.56
CA ARG A 163 8.83 -0.92 16.64
C ARG A 163 7.62 -0.13 16.10
N MET A 164 6.56 -0.82 15.68
CA MET A 164 5.35 -0.20 15.16
C MET A 164 4.69 0.72 16.19
N ARG A 165 4.53 0.26 17.44
CA ARG A 165 3.96 1.04 18.54
C ARG A 165 4.84 2.25 18.89
N GLN A 166 6.16 2.08 18.88
CA GLN A 166 7.08 3.21 19.09
C GLN A 166 6.95 4.25 17.97
N PHE A 167 6.82 3.80 16.71
CA PHE A 167 6.59 4.70 15.58
C PHE A 167 5.22 5.40 15.68
N ALA A 168 4.16 4.68 16.01
CA ALA A 168 2.83 5.24 16.24
C ALA A 168 2.83 6.31 17.34
N LYS A 169 3.57 6.09 18.44
CA LYS A 169 3.77 7.08 19.50
C LYS A 169 4.44 8.35 18.97
N ARG A 170 5.51 8.22 18.18
CA ARG A 170 6.19 9.38 17.56
C ARG A 170 5.30 10.14 16.58
N GLN A 171 4.36 9.47 15.93
CA GLN A 171 3.41 10.09 15.00
C GLN A 171 2.11 10.56 15.68
N GLY A 172 1.96 10.39 17.01
CA GLY A 172 0.77 10.81 17.74
C GLY A 172 -0.49 9.97 17.51
N VAL A 173 -0.36 8.75 16.98
CA VAL A 173 -1.50 7.87 16.62
C VAL A 173 -1.51 6.55 17.40
N LEU A 174 -0.85 6.50 18.56
CA LEU A 174 -0.80 5.28 19.37
C LEU A 174 -2.20 4.79 19.80
N ALA A 175 -3.09 5.71 20.19
CA ALA A 175 -4.47 5.36 20.56
C ALA A 175 -5.23 4.74 19.38
N LYS A 176 -5.15 5.35 18.19
CA LYS A 176 -5.74 4.78 16.96
C LYS A 176 -5.19 3.39 16.63
N LEU A 177 -3.88 3.18 16.85
CA LEU A 177 -3.28 1.85 16.65
C LEU A 177 -3.84 0.83 17.66
N GLN A 178 -3.97 1.21 18.93
CA GLN A 178 -4.57 0.32 19.95
C GLN A 178 -6.02 -0.02 19.62
N ASP A 179 -6.81 0.93 19.10
CA ASP A 179 -8.17 0.69 18.64
C ASP A 179 -8.20 -0.31 17.47
N LEU A 180 -7.29 -0.15 16.51
CA LEU A 180 -7.14 -1.08 15.39
C LEU A 180 -6.73 -2.49 15.88
N GLU A 181 -5.82 -2.58 16.84
CA GLU A 181 -5.40 -3.86 17.45
C GLU A 181 -6.58 -4.57 18.15
N ARG A 182 -7.45 -3.83 18.84
CA ARG A 182 -8.69 -4.38 19.44
C ARG A 182 -9.67 -4.87 18.38
N LYS A 183 -9.98 -4.04 17.38
CA LYS A 183 -10.87 -4.41 16.26
C LYS A 183 -10.40 -5.69 15.57
N ALA A 184 -9.09 -5.82 15.33
CA ALA A 184 -8.51 -7.02 14.73
C ALA A 184 -8.63 -8.27 15.62
N ALA A 185 -8.66 -8.13 16.94
CA ALA A 185 -8.90 -9.24 17.87
C ALA A 185 -10.38 -9.67 17.83
N GLU A 186 -11.30 -8.71 17.89
CA GLU A 186 -12.76 -8.94 17.84
C GLU A 186 -13.20 -9.64 16.54
N SER A 187 -12.68 -9.20 15.39
CA SER A 187 -12.99 -9.85 14.10
C SER A 187 -12.52 -11.31 14.05
N LYS A 188 -11.39 -11.64 14.69
CA LYS A 188 -10.88 -13.01 14.74
C LYS A 188 -11.73 -13.90 15.65
N ASP A 189 -12.14 -13.36 16.80
CA ASP A 189 -12.96 -14.09 17.75
C ASP A 189 -14.38 -14.29 17.22
N GLY A 190 -14.94 -13.31 16.50
CA GLY A 190 -16.20 -13.42 15.78
C GLY A 190 -16.16 -14.50 14.71
N ALA A 191 -15.21 -14.43 13.77
CA ALA A 191 -15.06 -15.42 12.70
C ALA A 191 -14.84 -16.85 13.24
N ARG A 192 -14.07 -16.99 14.34
CA ARG A 192 -13.86 -18.27 15.00
C ARG A 192 -15.15 -18.83 15.60
N ARG A 193 -15.94 -18.00 16.29
CA ARG A 193 -17.23 -18.41 16.88
C ARG A 193 -18.24 -18.83 15.80
N THR A 194 -18.30 -18.09 14.68
CA THR A 194 -19.17 -18.45 13.55
C THR A 194 -18.80 -19.81 12.97
N LEU A 195 -17.51 -20.04 12.70
CA LEU A 195 -17.01 -21.31 12.17
C LEU A 195 -17.25 -22.48 13.15
N GLU A 196 -17.02 -22.26 14.45
CA GLU A 196 -17.31 -23.27 15.49
C GLU A 196 -18.82 -23.59 15.53
N GLY A 197 -19.69 -22.60 15.35
CA GLY A 197 -21.14 -22.77 15.25
C GLY A 197 -21.58 -23.55 14.02
N GLU A 198 -21.02 -23.26 12.84
CA GLU A 198 -21.28 -23.99 11.59
C GLU A 198 -20.84 -25.46 11.69
N ILE A 199 -19.64 -25.70 12.22
CA ILE A 199 -19.14 -27.06 12.45
C ILE A 199 -20.04 -27.83 13.42
N ALA A 200 -20.52 -27.18 14.50
CA ALA A 200 -21.44 -27.79 15.45
C ALA A 200 -22.81 -28.14 14.81
N ARG A 201 -23.35 -27.25 13.96
CA ARG A 201 -24.58 -27.49 13.20
C ARG A 201 -24.42 -28.66 12.22
N ALA A 202 -23.35 -28.68 11.44
CA ALA A 202 -23.04 -29.76 10.50
C ALA A 202 -22.90 -31.11 11.22
N ARG A 203 -22.19 -31.16 12.37
CA ARG A 203 -22.06 -32.38 13.19
C ARG A 203 -23.40 -32.90 13.71
N THR A 204 -24.32 -32.00 14.08
CA THR A 204 -25.67 -32.37 14.54
C THR A 204 -26.50 -32.95 13.40
N GLN A 205 -26.44 -32.37 12.21
CA GLN A 205 -27.16 -32.85 11.02
C GLN A 205 -26.66 -34.23 10.56
N ILE A 206 -25.33 -34.46 10.60
CA ILE A 206 -24.73 -35.77 10.30
C ILE A 206 -25.20 -36.83 11.30
N ARG A 207 -25.24 -36.52 12.61
CA ARG A 207 -25.74 -37.45 13.65
C ARG A 207 -27.23 -37.78 13.50
N ALA A 208 -28.02 -36.87 12.94
CA ALA A 208 -29.45 -37.05 12.70
C ALA A 208 -29.76 -37.82 11.39
N GLY A 209 -28.76 -38.33 10.67
CA GLY A 209 -28.94 -39.12 9.45
C GLY A 209 -29.35 -38.30 8.21
N LYS A 210 -29.23 -36.97 8.25
CA LYS A 210 -29.49 -36.12 7.08
C LYS A 210 -28.22 -35.96 6.25
N THR A 211 -28.24 -36.41 5.00
CA THR A 211 -27.16 -36.18 4.03
C THR A 211 -27.09 -34.70 3.68
N VAL A 212 -25.99 -34.02 4.00
CA VAL A 212 -25.77 -32.60 3.66
C VAL A 212 -24.98 -32.54 2.36
N SER A 213 -25.55 -31.96 1.29
CA SER A 213 -24.85 -31.75 0.02
C SER A 213 -23.92 -30.53 0.13
N LEU A 214 -22.73 -30.62 -0.46
CA LEU A 214 -21.73 -29.54 -0.52
C LEU A 214 -22.27 -28.26 -1.20
N GLU A 215 -23.33 -28.35 -1.98
CA GLU A 215 -23.96 -27.22 -2.67
C GLU A 215 -24.86 -26.39 -1.74
N GLN A 216 -25.39 -27.00 -0.68
CA GLN A 216 -26.25 -26.30 0.30
C GLN A 216 -25.45 -25.40 1.25
N LEU A 217 -24.15 -25.65 1.40
CA LEU A 217 -23.26 -24.86 2.26
C LEU A 217 -22.69 -23.59 1.59
N ARG A 218 -22.95 -23.38 0.29
CA ARG A 218 -22.39 -22.25 -0.49
C ARG A 218 -23.40 -21.16 -0.86
N ARG A 219 -24.68 -21.30 -0.50
CA ARG A 219 -25.76 -20.43 -0.99
C ARG A 219 -26.22 -19.31 -0.04
N GLU A 220 -25.54 -19.06 1.06
CA GLU A 220 -25.92 -18.00 2.01
C GLU A 220 -24.94 -16.81 2.08
N ASP A 221 -24.13 -16.59 1.03
CA ASP A 221 -23.24 -15.42 0.88
C ASP A 221 -23.65 -14.51 -0.30
N ASP A 222 -24.96 -14.27 -0.49
CA ASP A 222 -25.50 -13.18 -1.34
C ASP A 222 -26.10 -12.06 -0.46
#